data_AF-A0A6A5C7A4-F1
#
_entry.id   AF-A0A6A5C7A4-F1
#
_cell.length_a   1.000
_cell.length_b   1.000
_cell.length_c   1.000
_cell.angle_alpha   90.00
_cell.angle_beta   90.00
_cell.angle_gamma   90.00
#
_symmetry.space_group_name_H-M   'P 1'
#
loop_
_entity.id
_entity.type
_entity.pdbx_description
1 polymer ?
#
loop_
_entity_poly.entity_id
_entity_poly.type
_entity_poly.pdbx_seq_one_letter_code
_entity_poly.pdbx_strand_id
1 'polypeptide(L)'
;MDDPNYRKAIKYFEKAAEQNHTKAMLELGSIYEEGKYRVQTNLEKALQYYERAAAQLNDEEALYYMGRLYEKGRHVPQDFGKAIKYFELSAQQHHYKALYKLGIIYRDGNFGSVVSQNLNKAIYYFELYHYPFVNDPMIKELRVARFFQEFHRRALQTDENGRKTFCDTTIVCAMDSLLR
;
A
#
# COMPACT_ATOMS: atom_id res chain seq x y z
N MET A 1 0.03 -6.45 35.23
CA MET A 1 0.62 -7.80 35.25
C MET A 1 1.14 -8.09 33.85
N ASP A 2 2.46 -8.24 33.71
CA ASP A 2 3.10 -8.70 32.48
C ASP A 2 2.85 -10.20 32.37
N ASP A 3 2.27 -10.67 31.27
CA ASP A 3 2.17 -12.11 31.02
C ASP A 3 3.59 -12.64 30.72
N PRO A 4 4.15 -13.56 31.54
CA PRO A 4 5.49 -14.13 31.31
C PRO A 4 5.64 -14.76 29.93
N ASN A 5 4.54 -15.17 29.29
CA ASN A 5 4.54 -15.79 27.98
C ASN A 5 4.86 -14.80 26.86
N TYR A 6 4.53 -13.51 27.02
CA TYR A 6 4.83 -12.47 26.03
C TYR A 6 6.33 -12.24 25.88
N ARG A 7 7.06 -12.11 27.00
CA ARG A 7 8.52 -11.95 26.96
C ARG A 7 9.21 -13.20 26.38
N LYS A 8 8.68 -14.39 26.68
CA LYS A 8 9.17 -15.64 26.09
C LYS A 8 8.93 -15.69 24.58
N ALA A 9 7.74 -15.29 24.10
CA ALA A 9 7.41 -15.25 22.68
C ALA A 9 8.33 -14.31 21.90
N ILE A 10 8.56 -13.09 22.40
CA ILE A 10 9.49 -12.13 21.79
C ILE A 10 10.90 -12.74 21.69
N LYS A 11 11.38 -13.38 22.75
CA LYS A 11 12.70 -14.05 22.75
C LYS A 11 12.80 -15.18 21.72
N TYR A 12 11.71 -15.92 21.49
CA TYR A 12 11.68 -16.94 20.43
C TYR A 12 11.69 -16.31 19.04
N PHE A 13 10.96 -15.21 18.82
CA PHE A 13 11.02 -14.47 17.57
C PHE A 13 12.41 -13.88 17.32
N GLU A 14 13.09 -13.35 18.34
CA GLU A 14 14.48 -12.85 18.23
C GLU A 14 15.44 -13.95 17.79
N LYS A 15 15.37 -15.13 18.41
CA LYS A 15 16.17 -16.30 18.00
C LYS A 15 15.86 -16.77 16.56
N ALA A 16 14.60 -16.68 16.13
CA ALA A 16 14.23 -17.01 14.76
C ALA A 16 14.74 -15.95 13.76
N ALA A 17 14.69 -14.67 14.15
CA ALA A 17 15.25 -13.58 13.37
C ALA A 17 16.79 -13.68 13.26
N GLU A 18 17.48 -14.12 14.31
CA GLU A 18 18.92 -14.44 14.25
C GLU A 18 19.24 -15.51 13.20
N GLN A 19 18.33 -16.48 13.02
CA GLN A 19 18.42 -17.51 11.99
C GLN A 19 17.88 -17.06 10.62
N ASN A 20 17.74 -15.75 10.41
CA ASN A 20 17.25 -15.15 9.17
C ASN A 20 15.81 -15.54 8.78
N HIS A 21 14.96 -15.87 9.75
CA HIS A 21 13.56 -16.15 9.49
C HIS A 21 12.75 -14.85 9.29
N THR A 22 12.44 -14.53 8.03
CA THR A 22 11.85 -13.24 7.65
C THR A 22 10.50 -12.95 8.31
N LYS A 23 9.61 -13.94 8.43
CA LYS A 23 8.32 -13.74 9.14
C LYS A 23 8.52 -13.37 10.61
N ALA A 24 9.59 -13.86 11.25
CA ALA A 24 9.87 -13.50 12.64
C ALA A 24 10.39 -12.06 12.74
N MET A 25 11.18 -11.60 11.77
CA MET A 25 11.58 -10.20 11.66
C MET A 25 10.38 -9.28 11.41
N LEU A 26 9.45 -9.66 10.52
CA LEU A 26 8.22 -8.91 10.27
C LEU A 26 7.36 -8.78 11.53
N GLU A 27 7.20 -9.88 12.27
CA GLU A 27 6.47 -9.86 13.53
C GLU A 27 7.17 -9.02 14.60
N LEU A 28 8.49 -9.14 14.77
CA LEU A 28 9.23 -8.25 15.66
C LEU A 28 9.07 -6.78 15.27
N GLY A 29 9.16 -6.48 13.97
CA GLY A 29 8.88 -5.15 13.44
C GLY A 29 7.49 -4.66 13.85
N SER A 30 6.45 -5.48 13.68
CA SER A 30 5.07 -5.13 14.05
C SER A 30 4.90 -4.96 15.57
N ILE A 31 5.57 -5.78 16.37
CA ILE A 31 5.56 -5.68 17.83
C ILE A 31 6.11 -4.33 18.28
N TYR A 32 7.25 -3.91 17.73
CA TYR A 32 7.86 -2.62 18.06
C TYR A 32 7.11 -1.44 17.40
N GLU A 33 6.44 -1.63 16.25
CA GLU A 33 5.62 -0.60 15.60
C GLU A 33 4.38 -0.26 16.44
N GLU A 34 3.62 -1.28 16.83
CA GLU A 34 2.31 -1.12 17.47
C GLU A 34 2.37 -1.19 19.00
N GLY A 35 3.52 -1.56 19.58
CA GLY A 35 3.67 -1.77 21.02
C GLY A 35 2.91 -3.00 21.51
N LYS A 36 2.84 -4.06 20.67
CA LYS A 36 2.15 -5.31 21.04
C LYS A 36 2.82 -5.94 22.25
N TYR A 37 2.08 -6.78 22.96
CA TYR A 37 2.60 -7.56 24.09
C TYR A 37 3.21 -6.72 25.23
N ARG A 38 2.71 -5.48 25.40
CA ARG A 38 3.20 -4.48 26.37
C ARG A 38 4.65 -4.04 26.13
N VAL A 39 5.17 -4.20 24.92
CA VAL A 39 6.45 -3.63 24.51
C VAL A 39 6.27 -2.14 24.24
N GLN A 40 7.23 -1.32 24.65
CA GLN A 40 7.21 0.10 24.31
C GLN A 40 7.40 0.28 22.80
N THR A 41 6.57 1.12 22.18
CA THR A 41 6.68 1.43 20.75
C THR A 41 8.07 1.99 20.44
N ASN A 42 8.75 1.39 19.46
CA ASN A 42 10.06 1.81 19.00
C ASN A 42 10.14 1.64 17.47
N LEU A 43 9.88 2.73 16.75
CA LEU A 43 9.84 2.69 15.29
C LEU A 43 11.23 2.55 14.64
N GLU A 44 12.30 2.96 15.33
CA GLU A 44 13.67 2.74 14.85
C GLU A 44 14.02 1.24 14.87
N LYS A 45 13.69 0.55 15.97
CA LYS A 45 13.83 -0.91 16.04
C LYS A 45 12.93 -1.61 15.03
N ALA A 46 11.69 -1.15 14.86
CA ALA A 46 10.80 -1.69 13.85
C ALA A 46 11.40 -1.56 12.44
N LEU A 47 11.93 -0.37 12.11
CA LEU A 47 12.60 -0.12 10.84
C LEU A 47 13.80 -1.04 10.64
N GLN A 48 14.67 -1.21 11.63
CA GLN A 48 15.82 -2.12 11.54
C GLN A 48 15.41 -3.56 11.25
N TYR A 49 14.34 -4.06 11.87
CA TYR A 49 13.83 -5.40 11.59
C TYR A 49 13.25 -5.51 10.17
N TYR A 50 12.53 -4.50 9.70
CA TYR A 50 12.01 -4.48 8.33
C TYR A 50 13.11 -4.33 7.28
N GLU A 51 14.14 -3.51 7.52
CA GLU A 51 15.32 -3.39 6.65
C GLU A 51 16.06 -4.72 6.55
N ARG A 52 16.24 -5.41 7.67
CA ARG A 52 16.88 -6.73 7.68
C ARG A 52 16.03 -7.78 6.94
N ALA A 53 14.70 -7.74 7.09
CA ALA A 53 13.78 -8.60 6.37
C ALA A 53 13.81 -8.35 4.84
N ALA A 54 13.78 -7.09 4.44
CA ALA A 54 13.89 -6.67 3.04
C ALA A 54 15.25 -7.05 2.44
N ALA A 55 16.35 -6.91 3.17
CA ALA A 55 17.70 -7.22 2.68
C ALA A 55 17.96 -8.72 2.47
N GLN A 56 17.34 -9.60 3.28
CA GLN A 56 17.63 -11.04 3.25
C GLN A 56 16.85 -11.80 2.16
N LEU A 57 15.59 -11.47 1.92
CA LEU A 57 14.74 -12.20 0.96
C LEU A 57 14.02 -11.29 -0.04
N ASN A 58 14.38 -10.01 -0.11
CA ASN A 58 13.64 -9.01 -0.89
C ASN A 58 12.14 -9.00 -0.51
N ASP A 59 11.81 -9.32 0.74
CA ASP A 59 10.42 -9.57 1.16
C ASP A 59 9.54 -8.36 0.85
N GLU A 60 8.54 -8.60 0.01
CA GLU A 60 7.66 -7.57 -0.50
C GLU A 60 6.78 -6.97 0.61
N GLU A 61 6.48 -7.75 1.64
CA GLU A 61 5.73 -7.29 2.80
C GLU A 61 6.58 -6.37 3.68
N ALA A 62 7.87 -6.69 3.86
CA ALA A 62 8.82 -5.84 4.58
C ALA A 62 8.95 -4.45 3.94
N LEU A 63 9.11 -4.40 2.62
CA LEU A 63 9.18 -3.15 1.86
C LEU A 63 7.90 -2.31 2.02
N TYR A 64 6.73 -2.95 2.05
CA TYR A 64 5.47 -2.27 2.32
C TYR A 64 5.41 -1.67 3.74
N TYR A 65 5.85 -2.41 4.76
CA TYR A 65 5.90 -1.89 6.13
C TYR A 65 6.86 -0.71 6.27
N MET A 66 8.03 -0.75 5.60
CA MET A 66 8.94 0.40 5.53
C MET A 66 8.26 1.64 4.92
N GLY A 67 7.55 1.47 3.80
CA GLY A 67 6.78 2.56 3.19
C GLY A 67 5.73 3.15 4.14
N ARG A 68 5.03 2.31 4.91
CA ARG A 68 4.08 2.75 5.95
C ARG A 68 4.74 3.50 7.11
N LEU A 69 5.96 3.14 7.50
CA LEU A 69 6.69 3.85 8.55
C LEU A 69 7.01 5.29 8.11
N TYR A 70 7.52 5.46 6.89
CA TYR A 70 7.80 6.78 6.32
C TYR A 70 6.53 7.60 6.06
N GLU A 71 5.38 6.95 5.80
CA GLU A 71 4.07 7.60 5.72
C GLU A 71 3.60 8.15 7.08
N LYS A 72 3.78 7.39 8.18
CA LYS A 72 3.22 7.76 9.50
C LYS A 72 4.02 8.85 10.22
N GLY A 73 5.32 8.97 10.00
CA GLY A 73 6.13 10.09 10.49
C GLY A 73 6.28 10.23 12.01
N ARG A 74 5.93 9.22 12.82
CA ARG A 74 5.77 9.40 14.28
C ARG A 74 7.09 9.49 15.06
N HIS A 75 8.21 9.00 14.52
CA HIS A 75 9.56 9.05 15.15
C HIS A 75 10.68 8.98 14.10
N VAL A 76 10.42 8.32 12.96
CA VAL A 76 11.19 8.50 11.73
C VAL A 76 10.62 9.73 11.01
N PRO A 77 11.45 10.66 10.49
CA PRO A 77 10.96 11.80 9.73
C PRO A 77 10.01 11.35 8.62
N GLN A 78 8.83 11.96 8.57
CA GLN A 78 7.86 11.67 7.52
C GLN A 78 8.48 12.00 6.16
N ASP A 79 8.45 11.05 5.25
CA ASP A 79 9.00 11.21 3.91
C ASP A 79 8.12 10.47 2.92
N PHE A 80 7.16 11.21 2.37
CA PHE A 80 6.21 10.67 1.40
C PHE A 80 6.90 10.19 0.11
N GLY A 81 8.01 10.82 -0.29
CA GLY A 81 8.80 10.41 -1.45
C GLY A 81 9.45 9.04 -1.24
N LYS A 82 10.07 8.83 -0.08
CA LYS A 82 10.60 7.51 0.30
C LYS A 82 9.47 6.48 0.46
N ALA A 83 8.35 6.86 1.06
CA ALA A 83 7.20 5.97 1.21
C ALA A 83 6.71 5.45 -0.15
N ILE A 84 6.53 6.33 -1.15
CA ILE A 84 6.16 5.95 -2.52
C ILE A 84 7.21 5.02 -3.12
N LYS A 85 8.50 5.33 -3.01
CA LYS A 85 9.57 4.49 -3.55
C LYS A 85 9.52 3.07 -2.97
N TYR A 86 9.33 2.92 -1.67
CA TYR A 86 9.21 1.60 -1.03
C TYR A 86 7.91 0.88 -1.43
N PHE A 87 6.80 1.60 -1.58
CA PHE A 87 5.58 1.02 -2.13
C PHE A 87 5.75 0.56 -3.58
N GLU A 88 6.48 1.31 -4.41
CA GLU A 88 6.78 0.92 -5.80
C GLU A 88 7.65 -0.33 -5.87
N LEU A 89 8.69 -0.43 -5.02
CA LEU A 89 9.51 -1.65 -4.91
C LEU A 89 8.71 -2.87 -4.44
N SER A 90 7.81 -2.69 -3.46
CA SER A 90 6.90 -3.74 -3.01
C SER A 90 5.89 -4.13 -4.10
N ALA A 91 5.38 -3.15 -4.85
CA ALA A 91 4.46 -3.35 -5.97
C ALA A 91 5.10 -4.08 -7.16
N GLN A 92 6.38 -3.85 -7.45
CA GLN A 92 7.14 -4.58 -8.47
C GLN A 92 7.20 -6.09 -8.18
N GLN A 93 7.06 -6.47 -6.92
CA GLN A 93 6.97 -7.86 -6.47
C GLN A 93 5.53 -8.35 -6.32
N HIS A 94 4.57 -7.63 -6.92
CA HIS A 94 3.15 -7.95 -6.91
C HIS A 94 2.49 -7.96 -5.52
N HIS A 95 3.05 -7.23 -4.55
CA HIS A 95 2.43 -7.13 -3.25
C HIS A 95 1.10 -6.34 -3.30
N TYR A 96 0.00 -7.04 -3.05
CA TYR A 96 -1.35 -6.50 -3.21
C TYR A 96 -1.61 -5.25 -2.35
N LYS A 97 -1.13 -5.19 -1.11
CA LYS A 97 -1.35 -3.99 -0.26
C LYS A 97 -0.64 -2.76 -0.83
N ALA A 98 0.56 -2.95 -1.40
CA ALA A 98 1.34 -1.87 -1.99
C ALA A 98 0.72 -1.37 -3.31
N LEU A 99 0.28 -2.28 -4.17
CA LEU A 99 -0.43 -1.97 -5.41
C LEU A 99 -1.70 -1.17 -5.14
N TYR A 100 -2.52 -1.63 -4.20
CA TYR A 100 -3.73 -0.91 -3.79
C TYR A 100 -3.42 0.48 -3.22
N LYS A 101 -2.38 0.58 -2.37
CA LYS A 101 -1.95 1.85 -1.77
C LYS A 101 -1.49 2.85 -2.82
N LEU A 102 -0.68 2.43 -3.79
CA LEU A 102 -0.25 3.29 -4.91
C LEU A 102 -1.43 3.71 -5.79
N GLY A 103 -2.35 2.79 -6.07
CA GLY A 103 -3.58 3.12 -6.79
C GLY A 103 -4.36 4.24 -6.12
N ILE A 104 -4.50 4.20 -4.79
CA ILE A 104 -5.13 5.28 -4.01
C ILE A 104 -4.30 6.57 -4.05
N ILE A 105 -2.98 6.49 -3.85
CA ILE A 105 -2.08 7.66 -3.84
C ILE A 105 -2.21 8.44 -5.16
N TYR A 106 -2.13 7.75 -6.29
CA TYR A 106 -2.22 8.38 -7.61
C TYR A 106 -3.66 8.80 -7.97
N ARG A 107 -4.69 8.13 -7.43
CA ARG A 107 -6.09 8.53 -7.60
C ARG A 107 -6.40 9.84 -6.87
N ASP A 108 -5.98 9.93 -5.62
CA ASP A 108 -6.31 11.06 -4.76
C ASP A 108 -5.36 12.25 -4.98
N GLY A 109 -4.12 11.98 -5.44
CA GLY A 109 -3.16 13.04 -5.76
C GLY A 109 -2.82 13.94 -4.57
N ASN A 110 -2.98 13.43 -3.35
CA ASN A 110 -2.83 14.21 -2.11
C ASN A 110 -1.96 13.46 -1.09
N PHE A 111 -0.87 12.87 -1.56
CA PHE A 111 0.10 12.20 -0.70
C PHE A 111 1.24 13.16 -0.36
N GLY A 112 1.04 13.96 0.68
CA GLY A 112 2.03 14.92 1.18
C GLY A 112 2.40 16.03 0.19
N SER A 113 1.52 16.34 -0.76
CA SER A 113 1.77 17.26 -1.88
C SER A 113 2.94 16.87 -2.80
N VAL A 114 3.51 15.67 -2.63
CA VAL A 114 4.65 15.17 -3.44
C VAL A 114 4.17 14.65 -4.80
N VAL A 115 2.93 14.17 -4.87
CA VAL A 115 2.34 13.56 -6.06
C VAL A 115 1.05 14.25 -6.41
N SER A 116 0.90 14.64 -7.67
CA SER A 116 -0.36 15.10 -8.25
C SER A 116 -1.23 13.92 -8.69
N GLN A 117 -2.53 14.16 -8.83
CA GLN A 117 -3.45 13.16 -9.36
C GLN A 117 -2.96 12.64 -10.72
N ASN A 118 -2.91 11.31 -10.86
CA ASN A 118 -2.56 10.64 -12.09
C ASN A 118 -3.44 9.40 -12.24
N LEU A 119 -4.57 9.58 -12.92
CA LEU A 119 -5.57 8.53 -13.09
C LEU A 119 -5.03 7.33 -13.90
N ASN A 120 -4.17 7.58 -14.88
CA ASN A 120 -3.56 6.51 -15.69
C ASN A 120 -2.67 5.59 -14.84
N LYS A 121 -1.84 6.16 -13.97
CA LYS A 121 -1.06 5.37 -12.99
C LYS A 121 -1.97 4.67 -11.99
N ALA A 122 -3.02 5.33 -11.51
CA ALA A 122 -3.96 4.72 -10.57
C ALA A 122 -4.64 3.47 -11.17
N ILE A 123 -5.12 3.56 -12.41
CA ILE A 123 -5.70 2.45 -13.18
C ILE A 123 -4.66 1.34 -13.34
N TYR A 124 -3.44 1.66 -13.76
CA TYR A 124 -2.36 0.69 -13.92
C TYR A 124 -2.11 -0.12 -12.64
N TYR A 125 -2.00 0.53 -11.47
CA TYR A 125 -1.79 -0.17 -10.20
C TYR A 125 -3.01 -0.98 -9.74
N PHE A 126 -4.23 -0.50 -10.01
CA PHE A 126 -5.45 -1.27 -9.70
C PHE A 126 -5.65 -2.47 -10.62
N GLU A 127 -5.26 -2.38 -11.89
CA GLU A 127 -5.25 -3.51 -12.81
C GLU A 127 -4.22 -4.57 -12.38
N LEU A 128 -3.02 -4.12 -12.00
CA LEU A 128 -1.95 -5.00 -11.53
C LEU A 128 -2.30 -5.65 -10.17
N TYR A 129 -3.00 -4.93 -9.28
CA TYR A 129 -3.55 -5.47 -8.02
C TYR A 129 -4.48 -6.67 -8.26
N HIS A 130 -5.25 -6.64 -9.34
CA HIS A 130 -6.29 -7.61 -9.64
C HIS A 130 -5.82 -8.83 -10.44
N TYR A 131 -4.56 -8.82 -10.92
CA TYR A 131 -3.99 -9.84 -11.80
C TYR A 131 -3.79 -11.24 -11.18
N PRO A 132 -3.54 -11.43 -9.86
CA PRO A 132 -3.34 -12.78 -9.30
C PRO A 132 -4.59 -13.66 -9.21
N PHE A 133 -5.80 -13.12 -9.45
CA PHE A 133 -7.08 -13.82 -9.18
C PHE A 133 -7.91 -14.19 -10.42
N VAL A 134 -7.47 -13.87 -11.64
CA VAL A 134 -8.37 -13.91 -12.81
C VAL A 134 -7.67 -14.44 -14.06
N ASN A 135 -7.78 -15.76 -14.29
CA ASN A 135 -7.63 -16.36 -15.62
C ASN A 135 -8.95 -16.33 -16.42
N ASP A 136 -9.92 -15.49 -16.02
CA ASP A 136 -11.21 -15.34 -16.71
C ASP A 136 -11.37 -13.92 -17.32
N PRO A 137 -11.22 -13.76 -18.65
CA PRO A 137 -11.34 -12.48 -19.35
C PRO A 137 -12.61 -11.69 -19.02
N MET A 138 -13.71 -12.38 -18.72
CA MET A 138 -15.02 -11.76 -18.52
C MET A 138 -15.13 -11.00 -17.19
N ILE A 139 -14.41 -11.47 -16.15
CA ILE A 139 -14.42 -10.82 -14.83
C ILE A 139 -13.54 -9.57 -14.81
N LYS A 140 -12.52 -9.50 -15.68
CA LYS A 140 -11.63 -8.33 -15.83
C LYS A 140 -12.43 -7.12 -16.31
N GLU A 141 -13.20 -7.26 -17.39
CA GLU A 141 -14.01 -6.16 -17.93
C GLU A 141 -15.12 -5.73 -16.96
N LEU A 142 -15.82 -6.68 -16.34
CA LEU A 142 -16.99 -6.40 -15.51
C LEU A 142 -16.66 -5.57 -14.26
N ARG A 143 -15.45 -5.72 -13.71
CA ARG A 143 -15.05 -5.09 -12.45
C ARG A 143 -14.34 -3.75 -12.66
N VAL A 144 -13.54 -3.65 -13.72
CA VAL A 144 -13.00 -2.38 -14.21
C VAL A 144 -14.16 -1.47 -14.63
N ALA A 145 -15.13 -2.00 -15.39
CA ALA A 145 -16.36 -1.28 -15.74
C ALA A 145 -17.17 -0.84 -14.52
N ARG A 146 -17.25 -1.65 -13.44
CA ARG A 146 -17.94 -1.26 -12.19
C ARG A 146 -17.21 -0.16 -11.43
N PHE A 147 -15.88 -0.21 -11.38
CA PHE A 147 -15.06 0.87 -10.80
C PHE A 147 -15.23 2.17 -11.59
N PHE A 148 -15.26 2.09 -12.92
CA PHE A 148 -15.54 3.23 -13.79
C PHE A 148 -16.97 3.73 -13.69
N GLN A 149 -17.99 2.86 -13.55
CA GLN A 149 -19.38 3.28 -13.31
C GLN A 149 -19.52 4.04 -12.00
N GLU A 150 -18.84 3.60 -10.94
CA GLU A 150 -18.93 4.27 -9.65
C GLU A 150 -18.09 5.54 -9.56
N PHE A 151 -17.00 5.61 -10.34
CA PHE A 151 -16.30 6.84 -10.62
C PHE A 151 -17.17 7.82 -11.42
N HIS A 152 -17.84 7.36 -12.48
CA HIS A 152 -18.76 8.16 -13.29
C HIS A 152 -19.95 8.67 -12.45
N ARG A 153 -20.45 7.85 -11.53
CA ARG A 153 -21.52 8.21 -10.57
C ARG A 153 -21.07 9.27 -9.57
N ARG A 154 -19.82 9.20 -9.09
CA ARG A 154 -19.25 10.21 -8.17
C ARG A 154 -18.86 11.51 -8.88
N ALA A 155 -18.36 11.43 -10.11
CA ALA A 155 -18.08 12.59 -10.96
C ALA A 155 -19.36 13.31 -11.43
N LEU A 156 -20.52 12.63 -11.42
CA LEU A 156 -21.83 13.21 -11.71
C LEU A 156 -22.55 13.77 -10.46
N GLN A 157 -21.94 13.73 -9.27
CA GLN A 157 -22.48 14.44 -8.11
C GLN A 157 -22.34 15.94 -8.36
N THR A 158 -23.45 16.56 -8.75
CA THR A 158 -23.56 18.01 -8.87
C THR A 158 -23.52 18.64 -7.48
N ASP A 159 -22.98 19.85 -7.40
CA ASP A 159 -23.22 20.69 -6.23
C ASP A 159 -24.73 20.96 -6.04
N GLU A 160 -25.09 21.54 -4.91
CA GLU A 160 -26.46 21.95 -4.57
C GLU A 160 -27.10 22.93 -5.59
N ASN A 161 -26.32 23.43 -6.56
CA ASN A 161 -26.73 24.32 -7.64
C ASN A 161 -26.75 23.64 -9.02
N GLY A 162 -26.60 22.32 -9.11
CA GLY A 162 -26.72 21.57 -10.36
C GLY A 162 -25.56 21.76 -11.34
N ARG A 163 -24.43 22.35 -10.93
CA ARG A 163 -23.28 22.54 -11.82
C ARG A 163 -22.34 21.33 -11.74
N LYS A 164 -22.04 20.76 -12.91
CA LYS A 164 -21.02 19.72 -13.06
C LYS A 164 -19.64 20.38 -13.00
N THR A 165 -18.86 20.12 -11.96
CA THR A 165 -17.43 20.47 -11.95
C THR A 165 -16.63 19.37 -12.64
N PHE A 166 -15.78 19.79 -13.58
CA PHE A 166 -15.17 19.05 -14.70
C PHE A 166 -14.38 17.76 -14.36
N CYS A 167 -14.23 16.86 -15.36
CA CYS A 167 -12.95 16.68 -16.06
C CYS A 167 -13.01 15.77 -17.32
N ASP A 168 -12.52 16.36 -18.43
CA ASP A 168 -12.00 15.81 -19.70
C ASP A 168 -12.76 14.74 -20.50
N THR A 169 -13.36 15.22 -21.59
CA THR A 169 -13.85 14.49 -22.76
C THR A 169 -12.82 13.52 -23.36
N THR A 170 -11.53 13.73 -23.09
CA THR A 170 -10.42 12.86 -23.50
C THR A 170 -10.55 11.45 -22.90
N ILE A 171 -11.11 11.33 -21.70
CA ILE A 171 -11.28 10.04 -21.00
C ILE A 171 -12.37 9.20 -21.67
N VAL A 172 -13.49 9.83 -22.07
CA VAL A 172 -14.59 9.14 -22.76
C VAL A 172 -14.13 8.63 -24.14
N CYS A 173 -13.36 9.41 -24.88
CA CYS A 173 -12.82 8.99 -26.18
C CYS A 173 -11.73 7.90 -26.07
N ALA A 174 -10.91 7.92 -25.02
CA ALA A 174 -9.95 6.84 -24.75
C ALA A 174 -10.66 5.53 -24.36
N MET A 175 -11.81 5.60 -23.70
CA MET A 175 -12.63 4.44 -23.35
C MET A 175 -13.32 3.80 -24.57
N ASP A 176 -13.84 4.60 -25.50
CA ASP A 176 -14.50 4.10 -26.73
C ASP A 176 -13.54 3.40 -27.70
N SER A 177 -12.24 3.68 -27.61
CA SER A 177 -11.20 3.03 -28.42
C SER A 177 -10.64 1.75 -27.79
N LEU A 178 -10.84 1.55 -26.49
CA LEU A 178 -10.49 0.30 -25.77
C LEU A 178 -11.60 -0.75 -25.82
N LEU A 179 -12.84 -0.34 -26.13
CA LEU A 179 -14.05 -1.19 -26.18
C LEU A 179 -14.47 -1.58 -27.61
N ARG A 180 -13.66 -1.27 -28.64
CA ARG A 180 -13.85 -1.70 -30.03
C ARG A 180 -12.71 -2.59 -30.48
#